data_AF-A0A3L7ZMQ0-F1
#
_entry.id   AF-A0A3L7ZMQ0-F1
#
_cell.length_a   1.000
_cell.length_b   1.000
_cell.length_c   1.000
_cell.angle_alpha   90.00
_cell.angle_beta   90.00
_cell.angle_gamma   90.00
#
_symmetry.space_group_name_H-M   'P 1'
#
loop_
_entity.id
_entity.type
_entity.pdbx_description
1 polymer ?
#
loop_
_entity_poly.entity_id
_entity_poly.type
_entity_poly.pdbx_seq_one_letter_code
_entity_poly.pdbx_strand_id
1 'polypeptide(L)'
;MRAINYPEERERVECRINRLFQVVNEIFKETGKSLEIDKDTNGLVFAMDKGTVKIELSQLSSGEKQLLLLLLTVFFQDEKPCVLLLDEPEISLHITW
;
A
#
# COMPACT_ATOMS: atom_id res chain seq x y z
N MET A 1 -15.56 -0.98 13.01
CA MET A 1 -14.17 -1.16 13.48
C MET A 1 -14.20 -1.98 14.76
N ARG A 2 -13.81 -3.26 14.69
CA ARG A 2 -13.98 -4.26 15.76
C ARG A 2 -12.62 -4.87 16.14
N ALA A 3 -11.56 -4.05 16.14
CA ALA A 3 -10.18 -4.53 16.23
C ALA A 3 -9.39 -3.75 17.29
N ILE A 4 -9.81 -3.77 18.56
CA ILE A 4 -8.94 -3.35 19.67
C ILE A 4 -9.19 -4.19 20.94
N ASN A 5 -9.38 -5.52 20.87
CA ASN A 5 -9.55 -6.32 22.10
C ASN A 5 -8.94 -7.74 22.11
N TYR A 6 -8.13 -8.14 21.13
CA TYR A 6 -7.45 -9.45 21.14
C TYR A 6 -5.94 -9.29 20.98
N PRO A 7 -5.13 -9.46 22.06
CA PRO A 7 -3.68 -9.32 21.99
C PRO A 7 -3.03 -10.36 21.05
N GLU A 8 -3.61 -11.56 20.93
CA GLU A 8 -3.12 -12.62 20.04
C GLU A 8 -3.27 -12.28 18.55
N GLU A 9 -4.27 -11.48 18.17
CA GLU A 9 -4.48 -11.09 16.78
C GLU A 9 -3.57 -9.92 16.36
N ARG A 10 -3.00 -9.17 17.32
CA ARG A 10 -2.13 -8.03 17.02
C ARG A 10 -0.89 -8.45 16.25
N GLU A 11 -0.23 -9.51 16.69
CA GLU A 11 1.00 -10.00 16.06
C GLU A 11 0.73 -10.44 14.61
N ARG A 12 -0.39 -11.12 14.37
CA ARG A 12 -0.81 -11.52 13.02
C ARG A 12 -1.09 -10.30 12.14
N VAL A 13 -1.81 -9.30 12.67
CA VAL A 13 -2.13 -8.08 11.93
C VAL A 13 -0.85 -7.29 11.61
N GLU A 14 0.06 -7.13 12.56
CA GLU A 14 1.35 -6.47 12.35
C GLU A 14 2.20 -7.20 11.30
N CYS A 15 2.27 -8.52 11.34
CA CYS A 15 2.98 -9.30 10.33
C CYS A 15 2.40 -9.08 8.92
N ARG A 16 1.07 -9.06 8.80
CA ARG A 16 0.39 -8.77 7.53
C ARG A 16 0.66 -7.34 7.04
N ILE A 17 0.59 -6.34 7.91
CA ILE A 17 0.89 -4.95 7.56
C ILE A 17 2.34 -4.82 7.12
N ASN A 18 3.29 -5.40 7.86
CA ASN A 18 4.71 -5.41 7.48
C ASN A 18 4.92 -6.06 6.11
N ARG A 19 4.22 -7.16 5.83
CA ARG A 19 4.28 -7.81 4.52
C ARG A 19 3.74 -6.91 3.40
N LEU A 20 2.63 -6.21 3.62
CA LEU A 20 2.10 -5.23 2.68
C LEU A 20 3.13 -4.13 2.40
N PHE A 21 3.73 -3.55 3.44
CA PHE A 21 4.75 -2.51 3.30
C PHE A 21 5.97 -2.99 2.51
N GLN A 22 6.43 -4.23 2.76
CA GLN A 22 7.51 -4.83 1.97
C GLN A 22 7.15 -4.93 0.48
N VAL A 23 5.96 -5.44 0.16
CA VAL A 23 5.53 -5.60 -1.23
C VAL A 23 5.38 -4.25 -1.92
N VAL A 24 4.74 -3.28 -1.27
CA VAL A 24 4.62 -1.92 -1.81
C VAL A 24 6.01 -1.30 -2.03
N ASN A 25 6.90 -1.37 -1.04
CA ASN A 25 8.23 -0.78 -1.16
C ASN A 25 9.10 -1.42 -2.24
N GLU A 26 8.97 -2.74 -2.49
CA GLU A 26 9.68 -3.39 -3.59
C GLU A 26 9.13 -2.96 -4.96
N ILE A 27 7.81 -2.82 -5.10
CA ILE A 27 7.17 -2.37 -6.34
C ILE A 27 7.52 -0.91 -6.67
N PHE A 28 7.58 -0.05 -5.67
CA PHE A 28 7.86 1.39 -5.82
C PHE A 28 9.36 1.73 -5.78
N LYS A 29 10.23 0.71 -5.68
CA LYS A 29 11.68 0.86 -5.58
C LYS A 29 12.28 1.57 -6.78
N GLU A 30 11.79 1.28 -7.98
CA GLU A 30 12.26 1.89 -9.23
C GLU A 30 11.90 3.37 -9.31
N THR A 31 10.78 3.78 -8.73
CA THR A 31 10.37 5.19 -8.65
C THR A 31 10.98 5.93 -7.46
N GLY A 32 11.80 5.24 -6.66
CA GLY A 32 12.48 5.79 -5.48
C GLY A 32 11.55 6.12 -4.31
N LYS A 33 10.29 5.65 -4.34
CA LYS A 33 9.29 5.93 -3.31
C LYS A 33 9.19 4.78 -2.31
N SER A 34 9.01 5.11 -1.03
CA SER A 34 8.74 4.14 0.05
C SER A 34 7.52 4.55 0.85
N LEU A 35 6.66 3.59 1.16
CA LEU A 35 5.48 3.76 2.01
C LEU A 35 5.90 3.85 3.48
N GLU A 36 5.42 4.88 4.16
CA GLU A 36 5.66 5.15 5.58
C GLU A 36 4.36 5.55 6.29
N ILE A 37 4.35 5.41 7.62
CA ILE A 37 3.26 5.92 8.47
C ILE A 37 3.75 7.24 9.05
N ASP A 38 3.01 8.31 8.76
CA ASP A 38 3.28 9.62 9.33
C ASP A 38 2.96 9.63 10.83
N LYS A 39 3.94 10.00 11.66
CA LYS A 39 3.81 9.93 13.13
C LYS A 39 2.85 10.97 13.71
N ASP A 40 2.65 12.09 13.01
CA ASP A 40 1.85 13.21 13.49
C ASP A 40 0.37 13.04 13.14
N THR A 41 0.09 12.56 11.93
CA THR A 41 -1.27 12.36 11.41
C THR A 41 -1.76 10.92 11.50
N ASN A 42 -0.86 9.98 11.79
CA ASN A 42 -1.10 8.53 11.74
C ASN A 42 -1.66 8.07 10.38
N GLY A 43 -1.34 8.82 9.32
CA GLY A 43 -1.75 8.57 7.94
C GLY A 43 -0.70 7.80 7.14
N LEU A 44 -1.13 7.20 6.04
CA LEU A 44 -0.22 6.59 5.05
C LEU A 44 0.33 7.68 4.14
N VAL A 45 1.66 7.78 4.07
CA VAL A 45 2.37 8.71 3.20
C VAL A 45 3.46 7.97 2.44
N PHE A 46 3.86 8.50 1.29
CA PHE A 46 5.08 8.06 0.64
C PHE A 46 6.23 8.99 1.01
N ALA A 47 7.44 8.46 0.97
CA ALA A 47 8.67 9.20 1.15
C ALA A 47 9.64 8.91 0.01
N MET A 48 10.43 9.91 -0.36
CA MET A 48 11.56 9.80 -1.29
C MET A 48 12.84 10.30 -0.62
N ASP A 49 13.98 10.02 -1.25
CA ASP A 49 15.30 10.46 -0.78
C ASP A 49 15.57 10.09 0.68
N LYS A 50 15.26 8.83 1.04
CA LYS A 50 15.43 8.27 2.38
C LYS A 50 14.65 9.02 3.48
N GLY A 51 13.42 9.48 3.19
CA GLY A 51 12.59 10.16 4.18
C GLY A 51 12.67 11.68 4.15
N THR A 52 13.48 12.26 3.25
CA THR A 52 13.67 13.72 3.17
C THR A 52 12.47 14.42 2.55
N VAL A 53 11.85 13.79 1.56
CA VAL A 53 10.71 14.34 0.83
C VAL A 53 9.49 13.50 1.14
N LYS A 54 8.48 14.11 1.77
CA LYS A 54 7.16 13.49 1.96
C LYS A 54 6.30 13.73 0.72
N ILE A 55 5.61 12.68 0.29
CA ILE A 55 4.72 12.65 -0.86
C ILE A 55 3.34 12.21 -0.40
N GLU A 56 2.38 13.10 -0.58
CA GLU A 56 0.97 12.81 -0.29
C GLU A 56 0.43 11.80 -1.31
N LEU A 57 -0.54 10.98 -0.89
CA LEU A 57 -1.20 10.02 -1.79
C LEU A 57 -1.83 10.70 -3.02
N SER A 58 -2.24 11.97 -2.89
CA SER A 58 -2.77 12.78 -3.98
C SER A 58 -1.73 13.12 -5.06
N GLN A 59 -0.44 13.06 -4.74
CA GLN A 59 0.67 13.38 -5.64
C GLN A 59 1.20 12.17 -6.42
N LEU A 60 0.74 10.96 -6.09
CA LEU A 60 1.04 9.76 -6.86
C LEU A 60 0.46 9.85 -8.28
N SER A 61 1.13 9.19 -9.23
CA SER A 61 0.57 9.04 -10.58
C SER A 61 -0.75 8.27 -10.55
N SER A 62 -1.59 8.40 -11.59
CA SER A 62 -2.83 7.63 -11.67
C SER A 62 -2.57 6.12 -11.60
N GLY A 63 -1.51 5.64 -12.25
CA GLY A 63 -1.13 4.22 -12.20
C GLY A 63 -0.60 3.77 -10.85
N GLU A 64 0.22 4.59 -10.18
CA GLU A 64 0.69 4.31 -8.83
C GLU A 64 -0.49 4.23 -7.83
N LYS A 65 -1.47 5.13 -7.95
CA LYS A 65 -2.70 5.10 -7.15
C LYS A 65 -3.51 3.83 -7.41
N GLN A 66 -3.67 3.46 -8.68
CA GLN A 66 -4.38 2.25 -9.08
C GLN A 66 -3.72 1.00 -8.48
N LEU A 67 -2.40 0.92 -8.56
CA LEU A 67 -1.62 -0.20 -8.05
C LEU A 67 -1.69 -0.29 -6.53
N LEU A 68 -1.57 0.83 -5.82
CA LEU A 68 -1.75 0.87 -4.38
C LEU A 68 -3.16 0.43 -3.96
N LEU A 69 -4.19 0.93 -4.66
CA LEU A 69 -5.58 0.54 -4.41
C LEU A 69 -5.80 -0.96 -4.61
N LEU A 70 -5.21 -1.53 -5.67
CA LEU A 70 -5.24 -2.96 -5.95
C LEU A 70 -4.67 -3.78 -4.80
N LEU A 71 -3.46 -3.43 -4.37
CA LEU A 71 -2.75 -4.13 -3.28
C LEU A 71 -3.52 -4.03 -1.97
N LEU A 72 -4.07 -2.85 -1.64
CA LEU A 72 -4.92 -2.66 -0.47
C LEU A 72 -6.21 -3.48 -0.56
N THR A 73 -6.83 -3.54 -1.73
CA THR A 73 -8.06 -4.32 -1.94
C THR A 73 -7.83 -5.80 -1.68
N VAL A 74 -6.71 -6.35 -2.17
CA VAL A 74 -6.30 -7.74 -1.91
C VAL A 74 -5.97 -7.94 -0.43
N PHE A 75 -5.24 -7.00 0.17
CA PHE A 75 -4.89 -7.04 1.59
C PHE A 75 -6.12 -7.15 2.50
N PHE A 76 -7.20 -6.44 2.17
CA PHE A 76 -8.45 -6.47 2.94
C PHE A 76 -9.27 -7.76 2.79
N GLN A 77 -8.92 -8.68 1.90
CA GLN A 77 -9.65 -9.95 1.75
C GLN A 77 -9.37 -10.98 2.85
N ASP A 78 -8.57 -10.63 3.87
CA ASP A 78 -8.22 -11.52 4.99
C ASP A 78 -7.67 -12.88 4.56
N GLU A 79 -6.84 -12.87 3.50
CA GLU A 79 -6.19 -14.06 2.94
C GLU A 79 -7.20 -15.13 2.46
N LYS A 80 -8.47 -14.76 2.29
CA LYS A 80 -9.49 -15.63 1.74
C LYS A 80 -9.34 -15.73 0.23
N PRO A 81 -9.65 -16.89 -0.38
CA PRO A 81 -9.74 -17.00 -1.82
C PRO A 81 -10.69 -15.94 -2.37
N CYS A 82 -10.18 -15.08 -3.25
CA CYS A 82 -10.96 -14.02 -3.88
C CYS A 82 -10.69 -13.99 -5.38
N VAL A 83 -11.71 -13.63 -6.15
CA VAL A 83 -11.58 -13.33 -7.58
C VAL A 83 -11.68 -11.82 -7.73
N LEU A 84 -10.67 -11.22 -8.34
CA LEU A 84 -10.66 -9.81 -8.68
C LEU A 84 -10.85 -9.67 -10.19
N LEU A 85 -11.87 -8.91 -10.58
CA LEU A 85 -12.15 -8.57 -11.97
C LEU A 85 -11.76 -7.11 -12.19
N LEU A 86 -10.86 -6.87 -13.14
CA LEU A 86 -10.41 -5.56 -13.54
C LEU A 86 -10.84 -5.34 -14.99
N ASP A 87 -11.52 -4.23 -15.25
CA ASP A 87 -11.86 -3.80 -16.60
C ASP A 87 -10.83 -2.76 -17.06
N GLU A 88 -10.32 -2.90 -18.28
CA GLU A 88 -9.27 -2.06 -18.89
C GLU A 88 -8.08 -1.68 -17.97
N PRO A 89 -7.40 -2.66 -17.34
CA PRO A 89 -6.28 -2.39 -16.42
C PRO A 89 -5.13 -1.60 -17.08
N GLU A 90 -4.94 -1.74 -18.40
CA GLU A 90 -3.89 -1.12 -19.20
C GLU A 90 -3.99 0.41 -19.30
N ILE A 91 -5.20 0.98 -19.17
CA ILE A 91 -5.39 2.45 -19.21
C ILE A 91 -4.78 3.10 -17.97
N SER A 92 -4.77 2.35 -16.86
CA SER A 92 -4.24 2.82 -15.58
C SER A 92 -2.84 2.28 -15.29
N LEU A 93 -2.50 1.07 -15.72
CA LEU A 93 -1.21 0.40 -15.51
C LEU A 93 -0.35 0.41 -16.78
N HIS A 94 -0.08 1.59 -17.33
CA HIS A 94 0.78 1.71 -18.49
C HIS A 94 2.21 1.30 -18.10
N ILE A 95 2.73 0.17 -18.62
CA ILE A 95 3.97 -0.53 -18.21
C ILE A 95 5.28 0.27 -18.42
N THR A 96 5.24 1.46 -19.00
CA THR A 96 6.44 2.24 -19.40
C THR A 96 6.96 3.25 -18.37
N TRP A 97 6.71 3.02 -17.09
CA TRP A 97 7.12 3.89 -15.97
C TRP A 97 8.53 3.52 -15.51
#